data_AF-A0A0N5B3J7-F1
#
_entry.id   AF-A0A0N5B3J7-F1
#
_cell.length_a   1.000
_cell.length_b   1.000
_cell.length_c   1.000
_cell.angle_alpha   90.00
_cell.angle_beta   90.00
_cell.angle_gamma   90.00
#
_symmetry.space_group_name_H-M   'P 1'
#
loop_
_entity.id
_entity.type
_entity.pdbx_description
1 polymer ?
#
loop_
_entity_poly.entity_id
_entity_poly.type
_entity_poly.pdbx_seq_one_letter_code
_entity_poly.pdbx_strand_id
1 'polypeptide(L)'
;MNSLSIVILIATFISASQGFLTNCNKSVSLPCTLLMTPFEDAYQNVFLNVLDPILKFVFHVGLSPNETKPEEIEAENVRIQTLVGSGTIVR
;
A
#
# COMPACT_ATOMS: atom_id res chain seq x y z
N MET A 1 -30.50 -16.14 -15.53
CA MET A 1 -29.82 -15.36 -14.46
C MET A 1 -30.82 -14.39 -13.86
N ASN A 2 -31.08 -14.47 -12.56
CA ASN A 2 -32.01 -13.56 -11.89
C ASN A 2 -31.36 -12.17 -11.76
N SER A 3 -32.14 -11.10 -11.88
CA SER A 3 -31.67 -9.70 -11.76
C SER A 3 -30.89 -9.47 -10.46
N LEU A 4 -31.35 -10.08 -9.37
CA LEU A 4 -30.67 -10.06 -8.07
C LEU A 4 -29.25 -10.64 -8.11
N SER A 5 -29.04 -11.72 -8.87
CA SER A 5 -27.72 -12.34 -9.02
C SER A 5 -26.73 -11.45 -9.78
N ILE A 6 -27.23 -10.65 -10.73
CA ILE A 6 -26.42 -9.68 -11.48
C ILE A 6 -26.00 -8.53 -10.56
N VAL A 7 -26.92 -8.03 -9.72
CA VAL A 7 -26.62 -6.96 -8.75
C VAL A 7 -25.57 -7.40 -7.73
N ILE A 8 -25.68 -8.62 -7.20
CA ILE A 8 -24.71 -9.17 -6.25
C ILE A 8 -23.33 -9.31 -6.91
N LEU A 9 -23.29 -9.80 -8.16
CA LEU A 9 -22.05 -9.96 -8.91
C LEU A 9 -21.36 -8.61 -9.18
N ILE A 10 -22.12 -7.59 -9.54
CA ILE A 10 -21.60 -6.23 -9.75
C ILE A 10 -21.08 -5.66 -8.42
N ALA A 11 -21.80 -5.85 -7.32
CA ALA A 11 -21.37 -5.38 -6.00
C ALA A 11 -20.07 -6.06 -5.54
N THR A 12 -19.90 -7.37 -5.78
CA THR A 12 -18.64 -8.07 -5.48
C THR A 12 -17.51 -7.62 -6.39
N PHE A 13 -17.75 -7.36 -7.68
CA PHE A 13 -16.73 -6.81 -8.56
C PHE A 13 -16.31 -5.39 -8.18
N ILE A 14 -17.25 -4.52 -7.80
CA ILE A 14 -16.93 -3.16 -7.32
C ILE A 14 -16.13 -3.22 -6.02
N SER A 15 -16.52 -4.12 -5.11
CA SER A 15 -15.81 -4.32 -3.84
C SER A 15 -14.41 -4.91 -4.04
N ALA A 16 -14.26 -5.83 -5.00
CA ALA A 16 -12.96 -6.39 -5.38
C ALA A 16 -12.10 -5.41 -6.22
N SER A 17 -12.73 -4.41 -6.84
CA SER A 17 -12.08 -3.35 -7.62
C SER A 17 -11.68 -2.15 -6.74
N GLN A 18 -11.77 -2.25 -5.41
CA GLN A 18 -11.15 -1.27 -4.53
C GLN A 18 -9.64 -1.47 -4.60
N GLY A 19 -9.03 -0.88 -5.62
CA GLY A 19 -7.59 -0.66 -5.63
C GLY A 19 -7.19 0.32 -4.52
N PHE A 20 -5.88 0.50 -4.41
CA PHE A 20 -5.19 1.50 -3.59
C PHE A 20 -6.04 2.69 -3.10
N LEU A 21 -6.31 2.74 -1.80
CA LEU A 21 -7.05 3.83 -1.17
C LEU A 21 -6.12 5.02 -0.94
N THR A 22 -6.51 6.20 -1.43
CA THR A 22 -5.71 7.41 -1.25
C THR A 22 -6.55 8.69 -1.13
N ASN A 23 -6.04 9.66 -0.37
CA ASN A 23 -6.57 11.02 -0.34
C ASN A 23 -5.71 12.02 -1.17
N CYS A 24 -4.76 11.53 -1.98
CA CYS A 24 -3.84 12.33 -2.82
C CYS A 24 -4.51 12.99 -4.04
N ASN A 25 -5.85 13.05 -4.06
CA ASN A 25 -6.64 13.70 -5.11
C ASN A 25 -6.73 15.22 -4.89
N LYS A 26 -6.23 15.72 -3.76
CA LYS A 26 -6.14 17.16 -3.44
C LYS A 26 -4.80 17.72 -3.93
N SER A 27 -4.72 19.05 -4.08
CA SER A 27 -3.50 19.78 -4.48
C SER A 27 -2.22 19.16 -3.89
N VAL A 28 -1.20 19.00 -4.73
CA VAL A 28 0.16 18.50 -4.39
C VAL A 28 0.86 19.30 -3.28
N SER A 29 0.30 20.45 -2.89
CA SER A 29 0.78 21.27 -1.77
C SER A 29 0.38 20.75 -0.39
N LEU A 30 -0.47 19.72 -0.28
CA LEU A 30 -0.92 19.16 0.99
C LEU A 30 -0.35 17.75 1.19
N PRO A 31 0.06 17.39 2.42
CA PRO A 31 0.38 16.00 2.75
C PRO A 31 -0.79 15.10 2.41
N CYS A 32 -0.50 13.95 1.82
CA CYS A 32 -1.50 12.97 1.49
C CYS A 32 -1.07 11.58 1.99
N THR A 33 -2.06 10.71 2.14
CA THR A 33 -1.96 9.38 2.72
C THR A 33 -2.28 8.36 1.65
N LEU A 34 -1.38 7.39 1.55
CA LEU A 34 -1.48 6.21 0.71
C LEU A 34 -1.79 5.05 1.65
N LEU A 35 -2.93 4.38 1.46
CA LEU A 35 -3.31 3.21 2.23
C LEU A 35 -3.14 1.98 1.33
N MET A 36 -2.29 1.07 1.79
CA MET A 36 -1.98 -0.20 1.13
C MET A 36 -2.06 -1.33 2.14
N THR A 37 -2.45 -2.49 1.65
CA THR A 37 -2.37 -3.76 2.34
C THR A 37 -1.21 -4.58 1.77
N PRO A 38 -0.64 -5.51 2.55
CA PRO A 38 0.44 -6.38 2.08
C PRO A 38 0.04 -7.23 0.86
N PHE A 39 -1.25 -7.54 0.70
CA PHE A 39 -1.76 -8.35 -0.42
C PHE A 39 -1.83 -7.58 -1.74
N GLU A 40 -1.93 -6.25 -1.70
CA GLU A 40 -2.11 -5.44 -2.91
C GLU A 40 -0.85 -5.39 -3.76
N ASP A 41 -1.03 -5.49 -5.08
CA ASP A 41 0.03 -5.36 -6.08
C ASP A 41 0.77 -4.01 -5.97
N ALA A 42 0.04 -2.95 -5.60
CA ALA A 42 0.59 -1.63 -5.36
C ALA A 42 1.67 -1.64 -4.24
N TYR A 43 1.51 -2.46 -3.21
CA TYR A 43 2.53 -2.61 -2.18
C TYR A 43 3.66 -3.52 -2.67
N GLN A 44 3.32 -4.73 -3.12
CA GLN A 44 4.30 -5.78 -3.42
C GLN A 44 5.19 -5.47 -4.62
N ASN A 45 4.60 -4.99 -5.71
CA ASN A 45 5.27 -4.90 -7.01
C ASN A 45 5.52 -3.46 -7.47
N VAL A 46 4.84 -2.47 -6.88
CA VAL A 46 5.09 -1.05 -7.19
C VAL A 46 5.93 -0.41 -6.08
N PHE A 47 5.37 -0.23 -4.88
CA PHE A 47 6.02 0.51 -3.81
C PHE A 47 7.37 -0.12 -3.41
N LEU A 48 7.40 -1.42 -3.10
CA LEU A 48 8.62 -2.11 -2.67
C LEU A 48 9.72 -2.15 -3.75
N ASN A 49 9.38 -1.98 -5.03
CA ASN A 49 10.33 -1.96 -6.15
C ASN A 49 10.86 -0.57 -6.46
N VAL A 50 10.16 0.48 -6.02
CA VAL A 50 10.65 1.88 -6.15
C VAL A 50 11.66 2.22 -5.06
N LEU A 51 11.63 1.50 -3.93
CA LEU A 51 12.62 1.67 -2.86
C LEU A 51 14.01 1.19 -3.32
N ASP A 52 15.05 1.91 -2.91
CA ASP A 52 16.43 1.48 -3.12
C ASP A 52 16.67 0.08 -2.50
N PRO A 53 17.18 -0.91 -3.26
CA PRO A 53 17.32 -2.28 -2.76
C PRO A 53 18.26 -2.41 -1.55
N ILE A 54 19.31 -1.59 -1.47
CA ILE A 54 20.26 -1.61 -0.35
C ILE A 54 19.57 -1.05 0.89
N LEU A 55 18.88 0.08 0.76
CA LEU A 55 18.17 0.67 1.89
C LEU A 55 17.01 -0.22 2.36
N LYS A 56 16.27 -0.85 1.44
CA LYS A 56 15.23 -1.83 1.78
C LYS A 56 15.79 -2.97 2.62
N PHE A 57 16.96 -3.48 2.26
CA PHE A 57 17.65 -4.52 3.03
C PHE A 57 18.10 -4.03 4.41
N VAL A 58 18.77 -2.87 4.48
CA VAL A 58 19.28 -2.28 5.73
C VAL A 58 18.14 -2.02 6.71
N PHE A 59 17.04 -1.45 6.24
CA PHE A 59 15.88 -1.11 7.07
C PHE A 59 14.89 -2.27 7.23
N HIS A 60 15.14 -3.44 6.63
CA HIS A 60 14.28 -4.63 6.70
C HIS A 60 12.81 -4.34 6.30
N VAL A 61 12.64 -3.59 5.21
CA VAL A 61 11.31 -3.20 4.69
C VAL A 61 10.79 -4.29 3.74
N GLY A 62 9.57 -4.74 3.98
CA GLY A 62 8.83 -5.69 3.15
C GLY A 62 8.05 -6.69 3.98
N LEU A 63 6.72 -6.68 3.83
CA LEU A 63 5.83 -7.69 4.37
C LEU A 63 5.51 -8.77 3.33
N SER A 64 5.26 -9.98 3.82
CA SER A 64 4.71 -11.07 3.01
C SER A 64 3.30 -10.72 2.51
N PRO A 65 2.89 -11.14 1.30
CA PRO A 65 1.54 -10.86 0.78
C PRO A 65 0.37 -11.32 1.65
N ASN A 66 0.62 -12.30 2.52
CA ASN A 66 -0.35 -12.89 3.44
C ASN A 66 -0.19 -12.40 4.89
N GLU A 67 0.60 -11.35 5.13
CA GLU A 67 0.74 -10.80 6.48
C GLU A 67 -0.56 -10.16 6.96
N THR A 68 -0.99 -10.54 8.16
CA THR A 68 -2.23 -10.06 8.78
C THR A 68 -2.05 -9.65 10.24
N LYS A 69 -0.86 -9.86 10.82
CA LYS A 69 -0.59 -9.54 12.23
C LYS A 69 -0.44 -8.03 12.37
N PRO A 70 -1.25 -7.38 13.23
CA PRO A 70 -1.20 -5.93 13.42
C PRO A 70 0.18 -5.43 13.87
N GLU A 71 0.86 -6.19 14.74
CA GLU A 71 2.21 -5.87 15.25
C GLU A 71 3.27 -5.82 14.15
N GLU A 72 3.23 -6.75 13.18
CA GLU A 72 4.15 -6.76 12.04
C GLU A 72 3.87 -5.61 11.07
N ILE A 73 2.59 -5.31 10.85
CA ILE A 73 2.14 -4.19 10.02
C ILE A 73 2.55 -2.85 10.64
N GLU A 74 2.42 -2.70 11.95
CA GLU A 74 2.83 -1.49 12.67
C GLU A 74 4.36 -1.32 12.63
N ALA A 75 5.11 -2.40 12.89
CA ALA A 75 6.56 -2.39 12.81
C ALA A 75 7.04 -2.03 11.39
N GLU A 76 6.38 -2.55 10.35
CA GLU A 76 6.66 -2.19 8.96
C GLU A 76 6.44 -0.70 8.69
N ASN A 77 5.32 -0.14 9.15
CA ASN A 77 5.04 1.28 8.97
C ASN A 77 6.13 2.16 9.61
N VAL A 78 6.64 1.77 10.78
CA VAL A 78 7.77 2.46 11.43
C VAL A 78 9.05 2.34 10.61
N ARG A 79 9.37 1.16 10.07
CA ARG A 79 10.54 0.95 9.19
C ARG A 79 10.44 1.81 7.93
N ILE A 80 9.27 1.85 7.28
CA ILE A 80 9.02 2.69 6.09
C ILE A 80 9.19 4.17 6.42
N GLN A 81 8.63 4.65 7.54
CA GLN A 81 8.78 6.05 7.96
C GLN A 81 10.24 6.42 8.24
N THR A 82 10.98 5.49 8.85
CA THR A 82 12.41 5.68 9.11
C THR A 82 13.19 5.75 7.80
N LEU A 83 12.92 4.85 6.86
CA LEU A 83 13.54 4.83 5.54
C LEU A 83 13.27 6.14 4.77
N VAL A 84 12.00 6.51 4.62
CA VAL A 84 11.58 7.71 3.86
C VAL A 84 12.02 9.00 4.55
N GLY A 85 11.99 9.04 5.89
CA GLY A 85 12.47 10.18 6.68
C GLY A 85 14.00 10.31 6.74
N SER A 86 14.74 9.20 6.60
CA SER A 86 16.21 9.18 6.53
C SER A 86 16.74 9.53 5.14
N GLY A 87 15.90 9.40 4.12
CA GLY A 87 16.22 9.81 2.76
C GLY A 87 16.33 11.33 2.67
N THR A 88 17.57 11.83 2.57
CA THR A 88 17.80 13.19 2.08
C THR A 88 17.16 13.29 0.70
N ILE A 89 16.19 14.19 0.51
CA ILE A 89 15.75 14.57 -0.84
C ILE A 89 16.96 15.23 -1.50
N VAL A 90 17.73 14.45 -2.27
CA VAL A 90 18.75 14.99 -3.16
C VAL A 90 17.98 15.54 -4.36
N ARG A 91 17.82 16.87 -4.36
CA ARG A 91 17.24 17.63 -5.46
C ARG A 91 18.29 17.93 -6.51
#